data_AF-A0ABC9HIX5-F1
#
_entry.id   AF-A0ABC9HIX5-F1
#
_cell.length_a   1.000
_cell.length_b   1.000
_cell.length_c   1.000
_cell.angle_alpha   90.00
_cell.angle_beta   90.00
_cell.angle_gamma   90.00
#
_symmetry.space_group_name_H-M   'P 1'
#
loop_
_entity.id
_entity.type
_entity.pdbx_description
1 polymer ?
#
loop_
_entity_poly.entity_id
_entity_poly.type
_entity_poly.pdbx_seq_one_letter_code
_entity_poly.pdbx_strand_id
1 'polypeptide(L)'
;MLCVYDLFDDLRDGRVLLRLLELLSGKLLAEPHQSHMRIHQLENVSKALRFLCAQGARIENLGAQDIVDGNPRLTLGLIWTIILHFQVQTITLKESDETGEVRHARDALLLWCQLKTAGYPQ
;
A
#
# COMPACT_ATOMS: atom_id res chain seq x y z
N MET A 1 20.46 -3.16 2.67
CA MET A 1 19.39 -2.16 2.68
C MET A 1 18.72 -2.24 1.32
N LEU A 2 17.44 -2.64 1.26
CA LEU A 2 16.69 -2.70 0.00
C LEU A 2 16.36 -1.25 -0.38
N CYS A 3 17.13 -0.67 -1.29
CA CYS A 3 16.85 0.66 -1.84
C CYS A 3 16.13 0.49 -3.17
N VAL A 4 15.09 1.30 -3.39
CA VAL A 4 14.36 1.34 -4.65
C VAL A 4 14.90 2.52 -5.46
N TYR A 5 15.43 2.23 -6.64
CA TYR A 5 15.88 3.20 -7.64
C TYR A 5 14.89 3.31 -8.78
N ASP A 6 14.38 2.17 -9.26
CA ASP A 6 13.28 2.10 -10.23
C ASP A 6 12.15 1.27 -9.65
N LEU A 7 11.01 1.92 -9.42
CA LEU A 7 9.83 1.29 -8.86
C LEU A 7 9.32 0.11 -9.70
N PHE A 8 9.45 0.18 -11.03
CA PHE A 8 8.89 -0.82 -11.94
C PHE A 8 9.76 -2.05 -12.06
N ASP A 9 11.06 -1.93 -11.78
CA ASP A 9 11.99 -3.06 -11.77
C ASP A 9 12.23 -3.63 -10.36
N ASP A 10 12.40 -2.77 -9.36
CA ASP A 10 12.79 -3.19 -8.00
C ASP A 10 11.65 -3.84 -7.21
N LEU A 11 10.39 -3.70 -7.64
CA LEU A 11 9.25 -4.37 -7.01
C LEU A 11 8.94 -5.75 -7.63
N ARG A 12 9.54 -6.09 -8.76
CA ARG A 12 9.19 -7.28 -9.56
C ARG A 12 9.47 -8.57 -8.82
N ASP A 13 10.47 -8.60 -7.95
CA ASP A 13 10.84 -9.79 -7.17
C ASP A 13 9.96 -10.02 -5.92
N GLY A 14 9.09 -9.05 -5.60
CA GLY A 14 8.16 -9.06 -4.47
C GLY A 14 8.81 -8.90 -3.09
N ARG A 15 10.14 -8.81 -2.97
CA ARG A 15 10.82 -8.76 -1.66
C ARG A 15 10.64 -7.42 -0.99
N VAL A 16 10.81 -6.35 -1.76
CA VAL A 16 10.60 -4.99 -1.29
C VAL A 16 9.14 -4.79 -0.88
N LEU A 17 8.19 -5.35 -1.66
CA LEU A 17 6.76 -5.31 -1.32
C LEU A 17 6.46 -5.99 0.01
N LEU A 18 6.93 -7.22 0.20
CA LEU A 18 6.73 -7.95 1.45
C LEU A 18 7.32 -7.17 2.64
N ARG A 19 8.55 -6.65 2.49
CA ARG A 19 9.19 -5.89 3.56
C ARG A 19 8.46 -4.59 3.88
N LEU A 20 7.97 -3.88 2.86
CA LEU A 20 7.16 -2.67 3.05
C LEU A 20 5.89 -2.98 3.83
N LEU A 21 5.20 -4.07 3.49
CA LEU A 21 3.96 -4.49 4.18
C LEU A 21 4.23 -4.90 5.62
N GLU A 22 5.34 -5.57 5.92
CA GLU A 22 5.75 -5.85 7.31
C GLU A 22 5.91 -4.56 8.11
N LEU A 23 6.63 -3.57 7.55
CA LEU A 23 6.90 -2.31 8.24
C LEU A 23 5.63 -1.49 8.46
N LEU A 24 4.76 -1.40 7.45
CA LEU A 24 3.52 -0.64 7.55
C LEU A 24 2.49 -1.29 8.47
N SER A 25 2.41 -2.62 8.50
CA SER A 25 1.43 -3.34 9.31
C SER A 25 1.92 -3.66 10.73
N GLY A 26 3.23 -3.62 10.98
CA GLY A 26 3.84 -4.09 12.22
C GLY A 26 3.75 -5.61 12.41
N LYS A 27 3.34 -6.37 11.38
CA LYS A 27 3.20 -7.84 11.41
C LYS A 27 4.37 -8.49 10.70
N LEU A 28 4.82 -9.62 11.23
CA LEU A 28 5.83 -10.45 10.57
C LEU A 28 5.16 -11.22 9.41
N LEU A 29 5.73 -11.10 8.21
CA LEU A 29 5.33 -11.91 7.06
C LEU A 29 6.30 -13.07 6.89
N ALA A 30 5.88 -14.09 6.13
CA ALA A 30 6.75 -15.19 5.78
C ALA A 30 7.95 -14.68 4.98
N GLU A 31 9.15 -15.20 5.27
CA GLU A 31 10.35 -14.76 4.57
C GLU A 31 10.21 -14.93 3.04
N PRO A 32 10.67 -13.93 2.27
CA PRO A 32 10.61 -14.01 0.82
C PRO A 32 11.59 -15.05 0.29
N HIS A 33 11.23 -15.68 -0.83
CA HIS A 33 12.16 -16.51 -1.57
C HIS A 33 13.31 -15.65 -2.13
N GLN A 34 14.54 -16.10 -1.90
CA GLN A 34 15.77 -15.40 -2.28
C GLN A 34 16.26 -15.75 -3.70
N SER A 35 15.54 -16.59 -4.44
CA SER A 35 15.90 -16.98 -5.81
C SER A 35 15.35 -15.98 -6.84
N HIS A 36 16.04 -15.87 -7.98
CA HIS A 36 15.69 -15.01 -9.11
C HIS A 36 14.77 -15.71 -10.13
N MET A 37 14.35 -16.95 -9.88
CA MET A 37 13.42 -17.65 -10.76
C MET A 37 12.05 -16.96 -10.75
N ARG A 38 11.45 -16.78 -11.93
CA ARG A 38 10.15 -16.12 -12.09
C ARG A 38 9.04 -16.71 -11.21
N ILE A 39 9.05 -18.03 -11.00
CA ILE A 39 8.06 -18.69 -10.12
C ILE A 39 8.17 -18.18 -8.67
N HIS A 40 9.38 -17.99 -8.15
CA HIS A 40 9.58 -17.46 -6.80
C HIS A 40 9.20 -15.98 -6.70
N GLN A 41 9.44 -15.19 -7.75
CA GLN A 41 8.99 -13.80 -7.83
C GLN A 41 7.44 -13.73 -7.78
N LEU A 42 6.77 -14.56 -8.58
CA LEU A 42 5.31 -14.68 -8.59
C LEU A 42 4.77 -15.10 -7.23
N GLU A 43 5.42 -16.04 -6.55
CA GLU A 43 5.04 -16.46 -5.20
C GLU A 43 5.20 -15.33 -4.18
N ASN A 44 6.32 -14.62 -4.19
CA ASN A 44 6.56 -13.48 -3.30
C ASN A 44 5.51 -12.38 -3.49
N VAL A 45 5.25 -11.97 -4.73
CA VAL A 45 4.22 -10.98 -5.04
C VAL A 45 2.83 -11.50 -4.66
N SER A 46 2.51 -12.77 -4.95
CA SER A 46 1.22 -13.37 -4.56
C SER A 46 1.02 -13.36 -3.04
N LYS A 47 2.07 -13.63 -2.25
CA LYS A 47 2.01 -13.52 -0.78
C LYS A 47 1.68 -12.08 -0.35
N ALA A 48 2.33 -11.08 -0.95
CA ALA A 48 2.06 -9.67 -0.67
C ALA A 48 0.62 -9.27 -1.00
N LEU A 49 0.11 -9.65 -2.18
CA LEU A 49 -1.27 -9.36 -2.60
C LEU A 49 -2.30 -10.05 -1.68
N ARG A 50 -2.08 -11.33 -1.34
CA ARG A 50 -2.96 -12.05 -0.40
C ARG A 50 -2.99 -11.40 0.98
N PHE A 51 -1.83 -10.96 1.47
CA PHE A 51 -1.76 -10.25 2.74
C PHE A 51 -2.59 -8.96 2.72
N LEU A 52 -2.46 -8.16 1.66
CA LEU A 52 -3.25 -6.94 1.49
C LEU A 52 -4.75 -7.23 1.46
N CYS A 53 -5.19 -8.22 0.69
CA CYS A 53 -6.59 -8.65 0.68
C CYS A 53 -7.05 -9.12 2.08
N ALA A 54 -6.22 -9.85 2.81
CA ALA A 54 -6.53 -10.29 4.18
C ALA A 54 -6.58 -9.13 5.21
N GLN A 55 -5.94 -8.00 4.93
CA GLN A 55 -6.09 -6.76 5.71
C GLN A 55 -7.32 -5.94 5.29
N GLY A 56 -8.05 -6.36 4.25
CA GLY A 56 -9.25 -5.67 3.76
C GLY A 56 -8.98 -4.64 2.65
N ALA A 57 -7.78 -4.60 2.09
CA ALA A 57 -7.50 -3.78 0.91
C ALA A 57 -8.23 -4.34 -0.32
N ARG A 58 -8.82 -3.45 -1.13
CA ARG A 58 -9.49 -3.82 -2.39
C ARG A 58 -8.48 -3.82 -3.53
N ILE A 59 -8.16 -5.01 -4.02
CA ILE A 59 -7.27 -5.22 -5.17
C ILE A 59 -8.12 -5.77 -6.31
N GLU A 60 -8.70 -4.88 -7.11
CA GLU A 60 -9.51 -5.25 -8.27
C GLU A 60 -8.63 -5.22 -9.53
N ASN A 61 -8.64 -6.31 -10.30
CA ASN A 61 -7.95 -6.42 -11.59
C ASN A 61 -6.41 -6.35 -11.55
N LEU A 62 -5.78 -6.80 -10.46
CA LEU A 62 -4.32 -6.91 -10.36
C LEU A 62 -3.91 -8.35 -10.03
N GLY A 63 -3.11 -8.95 -10.91
CA GLY A 63 -2.45 -10.23 -10.69
C GLY A 63 -0.98 -10.09 -10.29
N ALA A 64 -0.42 -11.15 -9.71
CA ALA A 64 1.02 -11.16 -9.37
C ALA A 64 1.91 -11.05 -10.62
N GLN A 65 1.47 -11.60 -11.75
CA GLN A 65 2.19 -11.50 -13.01
C GLN A 65 2.37 -10.06 -13.48
N ASP A 66 1.36 -9.20 -13.30
CA ASP A 66 1.43 -7.81 -13.74
C ASP A 66 2.57 -7.03 -13.07
N ILE A 67 2.82 -7.33 -11.79
CA ILE A 67 3.92 -6.75 -11.02
C ILE A 67 5.25 -7.38 -11.43
N VAL A 68 5.32 -8.70 -11.56
CA VAL A 68 6.56 -9.40 -11.98
C VAL A 68 6.98 -9.01 -13.40
N ASP A 69 6.03 -8.66 -14.27
CA ASP A 69 6.28 -8.19 -15.63
C ASP A 69 6.60 -6.69 -15.68
N GLY A 70 6.48 -5.99 -14.55
CA GLY A 70 6.85 -4.57 -14.41
C GLY A 70 5.86 -3.61 -15.05
N ASN A 71 4.55 -3.95 -15.12
CA ASN A 71 3.55 -3.09 -15.73
C ASN A 71 3.40 -1.77 -14.95
N PRO A 72 3.80 -0.61 -15.51
CA PRO A 72 3.89 0.63 -14.73
C PRO A 72 2.55 1.08 -14.16
N ARG A 73 1.47 0.96 -14.94
CA ARG A 73 0.12 1.37 -14.52
C ARG A 73 -0.35 0.55 -13.33
N LEU A 74 -0.16 -0.76 -13.38
CA LEU A 74 -0.62 -1.69 -12.36
C LEU A 74 0.27 -1.66 -11.11
N THR A 75 1.58 -1.47 -11.28
CA THR A 75 2.51 -1.24 -10.17
C THR A 75 2.19 0.04 -9.41
N LEU A 76 1.92 1.15 -10.11
CA LEU A 76 1.48 2.39 -9.45
C LEU A 76 0.12 2.22 -8.77
N GLY A 77 -0.81 1.49 -9.40
CA GLY A 77 -2.10 1.16 -8.81
C GLY A 77 -1.95 0.39 -7.49
N LEU A 78 -1.03 -0.58 -7.43
CA LEU A 78 -0.74 -1.32 -6.21
C LEU A 78 -0.18 -0.40 -5.11
N ILE A 79 0.82 0.42 -5.43
CA ILE A 79 1.41 1.36 -4.46
C ILE A 79 0.37 2.35 -3.95
N TRP A 80 -0.49 2.86 -4.82
CA TRP A 80 -1.60 3.71 -4.45
C TRP A 80 -2.56 3.02 -3.46
N THR A 81 -2.95 1.78 -3.74
CA THR A 81 -3.77 0.98 -2.83
C THR A 81 -3.10 0.80 -1.46
N ILE A 82 -1.79 0.53 -1.42
CA ILE A 82 -1.03 0.40 -0.17
C ILE A 82 -1.04 1.72 0.62
N ILE A 83 -0.77 2.86 -0.04
CA ILE A 83 -0.79 4.19 0.60
C ILE A 83 -2.17 4.49 1.17
N LEU A 84 -3.22 4.31 0.37
CA LEU A 84 -4.59 4.55 0.80
C LEU A 84 -4.97 3.69 2.02
N HIS A 85 -4.61 2.41 2.00
CA HIS A 85 -4.98 1.48 3.05
C HIS A 85 -4.28 1.77 4.38
N PHE A 86 -2.97 2.01 4.37
CA PHE A 86 -2.19 2.16 5.61
C PHE A 86 -2.08 3.59 6.13
N GLN A 87 -2.15 4.60 5.26
CA GLN A 87 -1.95 5.99 5.68
C GLN A 87 -3.27 6.77 5.74
N VAL A 88 -4.20 6.50 4.82
CA VAL A 88 -5.42 7.31 4.70
C VAL A 88 -6.57 6.70 5.51
N GLN A 89 -6.80 5.39 5.42
CA GLN A 89 -7.86 4.74 6.21
C GLN A 89 -7.59 4.74 7.72
N THR A 90 -6.32 4.76 8.15
CA THR A 90 -5.94 4.87 9.56
C THR A 90 -6.32 6.22 10.18
N ILE A 91 -6.42 7.29 9.37
CA ILE A 91 -6.84 8.61 9.85
C ILE A 91 -8.32 8.59 10.25
N THR A 92 -9.17 7.95 9.45
CA THR A 92 -10.61 7.80 9.73
C THR A 92 -10.87 7.13 11.08
N LEU A 93 -10.09 6.10 11.42
CA LEU A 93 -10.24 5.37 12.69
C LEU A 93 -9.86 6.21 13.91
N LYS A 94 -8.96 7.19 13.77
CA LYS A 94 -8.53 8.06 14.88
C LYS A 94 -9.47 9.24 15.13
N GLU A 95 -10.21 9.68 14.12
CA GLU A 95 -11.22 10.75 14.25
C GLU A 95 -12.62 10.24 14.59
N SER A 96 -12.79 8.91 14.75
CA SER A 96 -14.07 8.28 15.09
C SER A 96 -14.50 8.51 16.56
N ASP A 97 -13.71 9.23 17.36
CA ASP A 97 -14.07 9.54 18.74
C ASP A 97 -15.02 10.76 18.80
N GLU A 98 -16.14 10.52 19.49
CA GLU A 98 -17.19 11.43 19.98
C GLU A 98 -18.43 11.71 19.12
N THR A 99 -18.44 11.60 17.78
CA THR A 99 -19.65 11.94 16.98
C THR A 99 -20.27 10.83 16.12
N GLY A 100 -19.66 9.64 16.03
CA GLY A 100 -20.26 8.47 15.36
C GLY A 100 -20.49 8.59 13.84
N GLU A 101 -20.18 9.74 13.22
CA GLU A 101 -20.23 9.91 11.77
C GLU A 101 -18.95 9.36 11.13
N VAL A 102 -19.07 8.30 10.34
CA VAL A 102 -17.98 7.80 9.49
C VAL A 102 -17.75 8.79 8.36
N ARG A 103 -16.85 9.77 8.56
CA ARG A 103 -16.40 10.64 7.47
C ARG A 103 -15.46 9.86 6.57
N HIS A 104 -15.65 9.93 5.26
CA HIS A 104 -14.67 9.35 4.33
C HIS A 104 -13.31 10.02 4.56
N ALA A 105 -12.23 9.23 4.58
CA ALA A 105 -10.88 9.71 4.88
C ALA A 105 -10.44 10.94 4.07
N ARG A 106 -10.92 11.04 2.83
CA ARG A 106 -10.71 12.19 1.95
C ARG A 106 -11.30 13.49 2.52
N ASP A 107 -12.51 13.42 3.05
CA ASP A 107 -13.24 14.59 3.53
C ASP A 107 -12.66 15.06 4.87
N ALA A 108 -12.24 14.12 5.72
CA ALA A 108 -11.48 14.39 6.94
C ALA A 108 -10.16 15.12 6.64
N LEU A 109 -9.36 14.60 5.70
CA LEU A 109 -8.11 15.23 5.27
C LEU A 109 -8.33 16.61 4.67
N LEU A 110 -9.36 16.78 3.84
CA LEU A 110 -9.70 18.07 3.25
C LEU A 110 -10.07 19.09 4.33
N LEU A 111 -10.91 18.69 5.29
CA LEU A 111 -11.31 19.52 6.41
C LEU A 111 -10.10 19.93 7.26
N TRP A 112 -9.20 18.99 7.55
CA TRP A 112 -7.97 19.27 8.29
C TRP A 112 -7.11 20.33 7.59
N CYS A 113 -6.93 20.21 6.26
CA CYS A 113 -6.21 21.21 5.47
C CYS A 113 -6.87 22.58 5.58
N GLN A 114 -8.19 22.66 5.36
CA GLN A 114 -8.95 23.91 5.43
C GLN A 114 -8.85 24.59 6.80
N LEU A 115 -8.96 23.81 7.89
CA LEU A 115 -8.84 24.32 9.25
C LEU A 115 -7.42 24.86 9.54
N LYS A 116 -6.38 24.16 9.08
CA LYS A 116 -4.98 24.58 9.30
C LYS A 116 -4.58 25.80 8.48
N THR A 117 -5.18 25.99 7.31
CA THR A 117 -4.85 27.12 6.41
C THR A 117 -5.85 28.28 6.50
N ALA A 118 -6.86 28.23 7.36
CA ALA A 118 -7.93 29.23 7.45
C ALA A 118 -7.43 30.68 7.68
N GLY A 119 -6.22 30.86 8.20
CA GLY A 119 -5.61 32.18 8.47
C GLY A 119 -4.52 32.59 7.49
N TYR A 120 -4.28 31.86 6.40
CA TYR A 120 -3.20 32.19 5.47
C TYR A 120 -3.68 33.24 4.46
N PRO A 121 -2.85 34.25 4.12
CA PRO A 121 -3.18 35.18 3.05
C PRO A 121 -3.34 34.41 1.73
N GLN A 122 -4.31 34.83 0.92
CA GLN A 122 -4.56 34.25 -0.41
C GLN A 122 -3.48 34.64 -1.42
#